data_AF-J4C8M4-F1
#
_entry.id   AF-J4C8M4-F1
#
_cell.length_a   1.000
_cell.length_b   1.000
_cell.length_c   1.000
_cell.angle_alpha   90.00
_cell.angle_beta   90.00
_cell.angle_gamma   90.00
#
_symmetry.space_group_name_H-M   'P 1'
#
loop_
_entity.id
_entity.type
_entity.pdbx_description
1 polymer ?
#
loop_
_entity_poly.entity_id
_entity_poly.type
_entity_poly.pdbx_seq_one_letter_code
_entity_poly.pdbx_strand_id
1 'polypeptide(L)'
;MNDINQKYLLRFPPYRSQSWIEENRSLAAVEESLNDITFQPKGLIKYSHVKAYEIKANSVRKEIRNALFRQALFKIQNIEVLSYKTCKSDRLLLSVQKNAKPFKLPEFITNNTGRGLLSEEIWTVDRCGVKNKYRVAFNCNNA
;
A
#
# COMPACT_ATOMS: atom_id res chain seq x y z
N MET A 1 -18.02 19.55 -9.31
CA MET A 1 -18.34 19.89 -7.92
C MET A 1 -17.57 18.92 -7.04
N ASN A 2 -16.54 19.40 -6.34
CA ASN A 2 -15.81 18.60 -5.35
C ASN A 2 -16.70 18.54 -4.11
N ASP A 3 -17.08 17.34 -3.70
CA ASP A 3 -17.79 17.14 -2.45
C ASP A 3 -16.79 17.35 -1.30
N ILE A 4 -16.84 18.53 -0.68
CA ILE A 4 -15.89 19.00 0.34
C ILE A 4 -15.93 18.12 1.62
N ASN A 5 -16.92 17.23 1.74
CA ASN A 5 -17.15 16.39 2.92
C ASN A 5 -16.83 14.89 2.74
N GLN A 6 -16.29 14.46 1.60
CA GLN A 6 -15.98 13.05 1.41
C GLN A 6 -14.75 12.66 2.25
N LYS A 7 -14.95 11.90 3.34
CA LYS A 7 -13.85 11.35 4.15
C LYS A 7 -12.96 10.47 3.28
N TYR A 8 -11.66 10.77 3.24
CA TYR A 8 -10.65 9.99 2.54
C TYR A 8 -9.48 9.66 3.48
N LEU A 9 -8.78 8.56 3.20
CA LEU A 9 -7.61 8.09 3.94
C LEU A 9 -6.33 8.77 3.46
N LEU A 10 -6.20 8.96 2.13
CA LEU A 10 -5.05 9.59 1.51
C LEU A 10 -5.46 10.29 0.22
N ARG A 11 -4.95 11.49 0.00
CA ARG A 11 -5.05 12.21 -1.27
C ARG A 11 -3.70 12.13 -1.99
N PHE A 12 -3.71 11.82 -3.29
CA PHE A 12 -2.49 11.72 -4.09
C PHE A 12 -2.72 12.12 -5.55
N PRO A 13 -1.70 12.67 -6.24
CA PRO A 13 -1.84 13.08 -7.62
C PRO A 13 -1.83 11.89 -8.58
N PRO A 14 -2.45 12.02 -9.76
CA PRO A 14 -2.39 10.98 -10.80
C PRO A 14 -0.98 10.77 -11.37
N TYR A 15 -0.18 11.84 -11.47
CA TYR A 15 1.20 11.80 -11.93
C TYR A 15 2.16 12.11 -10.76
N ARG A 16 3.31 11.43 -10.74
CA ARG A 16 4.36 11.65 -9.73
C ARG A 16 5.37 12.67 -10.26
N SER A 17 5.24 13.92 -9.85
CA SER A 17 6.32 14.90 -10.05
C SER A 17 7.52 14.56 -9.15
N GLN A 18 8.69 15.07 -9.51
CA GLN A 18 9.89 14.93 -8.68
C GLN A 18 9.67 15.54 -7.29
N SER A 19 9.07 16.72 -7.21
CA SER A 19 8.71 17.38 -5.94
C SER A 19 7.80 16.50 -5.07
N TRP A 20 6.78 15.89 -5.66
CA TRP A 20 5.86 15.03 -4.92
C TRP A 20 6.57 13.79 -4.36
N ILE A 21 7.50 13.20 -5.12
CA ILE A 21 8.30 12.06 -4.66
C ILE A 21 9.17 12.45 -3.46
N GLU A 22 9.78 13.63 -3.49
CA GLU A 22 10.65 14.14 -2.42
C GLU A 22 9.85 14.43 -1.15
N GLU A 23 8.74 15.16 -1.28
CA GLU A 23 7.80 15.47 -0.19
C GLU A 23 7.21 14.21 0.46
N ASN A 24 7.00 13.16 -0.33
CA ASN A 24 6.36 11.91 0.11
C ASN A 24 7.36 10.75 0.28
N ARG A 25 8.67 11.06 0.40
CA ARG A 25 9.71 10.04 0.62
C ARG A 25 9.50 9.26 1.91
N SER A 26 8.89 9.86 2.92
CA SER A 26 8.53 9.23 4.19
C SER A 26 7.03 9.00 4.35
N LEU A 27 6.28 8.91 3.24
CA LEU A 27 4.83 8.69 3.25
C LEU A 27 4.47 7.49 4.15
N ALA A 28 3.67 7.76 5.16
CA ALA A 28 3.18 6.74 6.07
C ALA A 28 2.09 5.90 5.39
N ALA A 29 2.07 4.60 5.70
CA ALA A 29 0.93 3.77 5.37
C ALA A 29 -0.31 4.26 6.10
N VAL A 30 -1.46 4.23 5.42
CA VAL A 30 -2.76 4.43 6.07
C VAL A 30 -3.02 3.31 7.08
N GLU A 31 -3.72 3.61 8.17
CA GLU A 31 -3.89 2.71 9.31
C GLU A 31 -4.50 1.35 8.93
N GLU A 32 -5.31 1.33 7.88
CA GLU A 32 -6.03 0.17 7.36
C GLU A 32 -5.17 -0.77 6.49
N SER A 33 -4.06 -0.28 5.91
CA SER A 33 -3.21 -1.10 5.05
C SER A 33 -2.15 -1.84 5.85
N LEU A 34 -2.03 -3.15 5.62
CA LEU A 34 -1.11 -4.10 6.27
C LEU A 34 -1.27 -4.10 7.80
N ASN A 35 -2.48 -3.86 8.29
CA ASN A 35 -2.76 -3.67 9.71
C ASN A 35 -2.75 -4.97 10.54
N ASP A 36 -2.88 -6.11 9.87
CA ASP A 36 -2.91 -7.45 10.45
C ASP A 36 -1.58 -8.21 10.26
N ILE A 37 -0.63 -7.60 9.56
CA ILE A 37 0.67 -8.19 9.30
C ILE A 37 1.68 -7.78 10.38
N THR A 38 2.27 -8.77 11.03
CA THR A 38 3.35 -8.56 12.00
C THR A 38 4.70 -8.79 11.33
N PHE A 39 5.48 -7.73 11.17
CA PHE A 39 6.88 -7.85 10.72
C PHE A 39 7.77 -8.18 11.92
N GLN A 40 8.52 -9.29 11.87
CA GLN A 40 9.42 -9.69 12.97
C GLN A 40 10.87 -9.83 12.46
N PRO A 41 11.74 -8.83 12.69
CA PRO A 41 13.14 -8.91 12.31
C PRO A 41 13.87 -9.91 13.22
N LYS A 42 14.17 -11.11 12.71
CA LYS A 42 14.79 -12.22 13.47
C LYS A 42 16.05 -11.80 14.26
N GLY A 43 16.88 -10.93 13.68
CA GLY A 43 18.10 -10.43 14.32
C GLY A 43 17.85 -9.61 15.60
N LEU A 44 16.68 -8.99 15.74
CA LEU A 44 16.33 -8.19 16.91
C LEU A 44 15.61 -8.99 17.99
N ILE A 45 15.15 -10.22 17.70
CA ILE A 45 14.45 -11.08 18.67
C ILE A 45 15.34 -11.39 19.88
N LYS A 46 16.64 -11.61 19.65
CA LYS A 46 17.60 -11.95 20.72
C LYS A 46 17.78 -10.83 21.76
N TYR A 47 17.39 -9.61 21.42
CA TYR A 47 17.55 -8.42 22.26
C TYR A 47 16.20 -7.89 22.76
N SER A 48 15.11 -8.66 22.64
CA SER A 48 13.75 -8.25 23.02
C SER A 48 13.59 -7.86 24.49
N HIS A 49 14.52 -8.27 25.35
CA HIS A 49 14.57 -7.93 26.78
C HIS A 49 15.06 -6.49 27.03
N VAL A 50 15.60 -5.81 26.03
CA VAL A 50 16.10 -4.44 26.15
C VAL A 50 15.12 -3.47 25.47
N LYS A 51 14.54 -2.55 26.27
CA LYS A 51 13.55 -1.56 25.82
C LYS A 51 13.98 -0.75 24.59
N ALA A 52 15.27 -0.41 24.48
CA ALA A 52 15.81 0.30 23.32
C ALA A 52 15.70 -0.50 22.00
N TYR A 53 15.86 -1.83 22.07
CA TYR A 53 15.74 -2.71 20.91
C TYR A 53 14.28 -2.94 20.51
N GLU A 54 13.35 -2.92 21.47
CA GLU A 54 11.92 -2.93 21.18
C GLU A 54 11.50 -1.69 20.37
N ILE A 55 11.95 -0.50 20.80
CA ILE A 55 11.73 0.76 20.07
C ILE A 55 12.30 0.66 18.66
N LYS A 56 13.54 0.16 18.51
CA LYS A 56 14.17 -0.01 17.21
C LYS A 56 13.41 -0.99 16.32
N ALA A 57 12.96 -2.12 16.87
CA ALA A 57 12.18 -3.10 16.13
C ALA A 57 10.84 -2.52 15.66
N ASN A 58 10.15 -1.74 16.49
CA ASN A 58 8.91 -1.05 16.11
C ASN A 58 9.15 -0.01 15.00
N SER A 59 10.26 0.72 15.06
CA SER A 59 10.64 1.65 13.98
C SER A 59 10.85 0.91 12.65
N VAL A 60 11.61 -0.19 12.66
CA VAL A 60 11.84 -1.03 11.47
C VAL A 60 10.53 -1.60 10.91
N ARG A 61 9.63 -2.09 11.78
CA ARG A 61 8.31 -2.57 11.36
C ARG A 61 7.51 -1.49 10.62
N LYS A 62 7.51 -0.27 11.16
CA LYS A 62 6.81 0.88 10.56
C LYS A 62 7.44 1.26 9.22
N GLU A 63 8.77 1.28 9.11
CA GLU A 63 9.47 1.56 7.86
C GLU A 63 9.13 0.54 6.76
N ILE A 64 9.13 -0.76 7.08
CA ILE A 64 8.77 -1.82 6.14
C ILE A 64 7.32 -1.63 5.65
N ARG A 65 6.38 -1.41 6.58
CA ARG A 65 4.96 -1.17 6.25
C ARG A 65 4.80 0.02 5.33
N ASN A 66 5.41 1.16 5.66
CA ASN A 66 5.38 2.38 4.86
C ASN A 66 5.97 2.18 3.46
N ALA A 67 7.08 1.44 3.35
CA ALA A 67 7.74 1.19 2.08
C ALA A 67 6.87 0.32 1.15
N LEU A 68 6.25 -0.74 1.68
CA LEU A 68 5.34 -1.60 0.92
C LEU A 68 4.10 -0.84 0.45
N PHE A 69 3.47 -0.08 1.35
CA PHE A 69 2.32 0.77 1.03
C PHE A 69 2.66 1.77 -0.09
N ARG A 70 3.78 2.49 0.05
CA ARG A 70 4.23 3.47 -0.96
C ARG A 70 4.50 2.80 -2.30
N GLN A 71 5.14 1.62 -2.30
CA GLN A 71 5.39 0.88 -3.54
C GLN A 71 4.07 0.50 -4.25
N ALA A 72 3.07 0.04 -3.50
CA ALA A 72 1.75 -0.27 -4.04
C ALA A 72 1.05 0.97 -4.58
N LEU A 73 1.05 2.07 -3.83
CA LEU A 73 0.48 3.34 -4.25
C LEU A 73 1.10 3.84 -5.56
N PHE A 74 2.42 3.75 -5.71
CA PHE A 74 3.11 4.19 -6.92
C PHE A 74 2.72 3.36 -8.16
N LYS A 75 2.44 2.07 -7.97
CA LYS A 75 1.91 1.21 -9.05
C LYS A 75 0.50 1.62 -9.44
N ILE A 76 -0.36 1.95 -8.47
CA ILE A 76 -1.70 2.49 -8.73
C ILE A 76 -1.60 3.82 -9.49
N GLN A 77 -0.69 4.72 -9.10
CA GLN A 77 -0.46 5.99 -9.81
C GLN A 77 -0.04 5.78 -11.28
N ASN A 78 0.77 4.77 -11.57
CA ASN A 78 1.11 4.43 -12.97
C ASN A 78 -0.10 4.01 -13.81
N ILE A 79 -1.17 3.51 -13.19
CA ILE A 79 -2.44 3.23 -13.87
C ILE A 79 -3.28 4.52 -13.94
N GLU A 80 -3.36 5.26 -12.83
CA GLU A 80 -4.17 6.47 -12.74
C GLU A 80 -3.73 7.60 -13.68
N VAL A 81 -2.44 7.69 -14.02
CA VAL A 81 -1.93 8.67 -14.99
C VAL A 81 -2.61 8.54 -16.35
N LEU A 82 -3.07 7.35 -16.75
CA LEU A 82 -3.76 7.14 -18.04
C LEU A 82 -5.06 7.96 -18.15
N SER A 83 -5.70 8.21 -16.99
CA SER A 83 -6.93 9.00 -16.89
C SER A 83 -6.70 10.49 -16.72
N TYR A 84 -5.45 10.96 -16.75
CA TYR A 84 -5.13 12.37 -16.54
C TYR A 84 -5.77 13.29 -17.59
N LYS A 85 -5.91 12.80 -18.82
CA LYS A 85 -6.56 13.54 -19.93
C LYS A 85 -8.03 13.86 -19.62
N THR A 86 -8.73 12.98 -18.93
CA THR A 86 -10.16 13.11 -18.63
C THR A 86 -10.43 13.63 -17.22
N CYS A 87 -9.54 13.36 -16.26
CA CYS A 87 -9.66 13.80 -14.88
C CYS A 87 -8.29 14.24 -14.33
N LYS A 88 -8.12 15.56 -14.24
CA LYS A 88 -6.90 16.22 -13.73
C LYS A 88 -6.88 16.39 -12.20
N SER A 89 -8.00 16.15 -11.52
CA SER A 89 -8.05 16.26 -10.06
C SER A 89 -7.10 15.25 -9.40
N ASP A 90 -6.86 15.40 -8.11
CA ASP A 90 -6.20 14.34 -7.35
C ASP A 90 -7.12 13.13 -7.20
N ARG A 91 -6.50 12.02 -6.81
CA ARG A 91 -7.14 10.75 -6.46
C ARG A 91 -7.34 10.71 -4.95
N LEU A 92 -8.46 10.17 -4.51
CA LEU A 92 -8.76 10.00 -3.09
C LEU A 92 -8.83 8.51 -2.77
N LEU A 93 -7.90 7.99 -1.97
CA LEU A 93 -8.01 6.67 -1.39
C LEU A 93 -9.10 6.71 -0.31
N LEU A 94 -10.24 6.07 -0.57
CA LEU A 94 -11.41 6.11 0.30
C LEU A 94 -11.38 4.99 1.34
N SER A 95 -10.93 3.80 0.95
CA SER A 95 -10.89 2.64 1.83
C SER A 95 -9.84 1.62 1.41
N VAL A 96 -9.32 0.91 2.40
CA VAL A 96 -8.48 -0.28 2.23
C VAL A 96 -9.15 -1.40 3.01
N GLN A 97 -9.43 -2.51 2.34
CA GLN A 97 -10.10 -3.66 2.94
C GLN A 97 -9.29 -4.92 2.66
N LYS A 98 -9.00 -5.72 3.69
CA LYS A 98 -8.37 -7.02 3.50
C LYS A 98 -9.28 -7.93 2.68
N ASN A 99 -8.72 -8.61 1.68
CA ASN A 99 -9.43 -9.66 0.98
C ASN A 99 -9.34 -10.97 1.77
N ALA A 100 -10.44 -11.36 2.42
CA ALA A 100 -10.51 -12.60 3.21
C ALA A 100 -10.43 -13.87 2.35
N LYS A 101 -10.73 -13.78 1.04
CA LYS A 101 -10.63 -14.89 0.09
C LYS A 101 -9.68 -14.48 -1.05
N PRO A 102 -8.36 -14.56 -0.83
CA PRO A 102 -7.41 -14.26 -1.89
C PRO A 102 -7.64 -15.20 -3.07
N PHE A 103 -7.63 -14.64 -4.27
CA PHE A 103 -7.93 -15.42 -5.47
C PHE A 103 -6.75 -16.35 -5.76
N LYS A 104 -6.91 -17.64 -5.48
CA LYS A 104 -5.98 -18.69 -5.91
C LYS A 104 -6.24 -18.97 -7.39
N LEU A 105 -5.55 -18.26 -8.28
CA LEU A 105 -5.44 -18.71 -9.66
C LEU A 105 -4.80 -20.11 -9.65
N PRO A 106 -5.25 -21.04 -10.50
CA PRO A 106 -4.58 -22.32 -10.67
C PRO A 106 -3.10 -22.11 -11.05
N GLU A 107 -2.20 -22.92 -10.49
CA GLU A 107 -0.74 -22.80 -10.65
C GLU A 107 -0.25 -22.76 -12.10
N PHE A 108 -1.05 -23.25 -13.05
CA PHE A 108 -0.74 -23.26 -14.47
C PHE A 108 -1.03 -21.93 -15.22
N ILE A 109 -1.77 -20.99 -14.61
CA ILE A 109 -2.08 -19.67 -15.20
C ILE A 109 -1.23 -18.57 -14.54
N THR A 110 -0.71 -18.83 -13.34
CA THR A 110 0.14 -17.85 -12.67
C THR A 110 1.57 -17.96 -13.17
N ASN A 111 2.20 -16.82 -13.45
CA ASN A 111 3.66 -16.71 -13.41
C ASN A 111 4.11 -16.86 -11.95
N ASN A 112 3.89 -18.05 -11.40
CA ASN A 112 4.13 -18.39 -10.02
C ASN A 112 5.64 -18.38 -9.84
N THR A 113 6.19 -17.26 -9.42
CA THR A 113 7.59 -17.11 -9.04
C THR A 113 7.93 -17.88 -7.75
N GLY A 114 7.07 -18.83 -7.34
CA GLY A 114 7.15 -19.52 -6.04
C GLY A 114 6.97 -18.59 -4.85
N ARG A 115 6.49 -17.36 -5.05
CA ARG A 115 6.43 -16.31 -4.03
C ARG A 115 5.14 -16.41 -3.21
N GLY A 116 5.26 -16.67 -1.90
CA GLY A 116 4.09 -16.75 -1.00
C GLY A 116 3.37 -15.41 -0.88
N LEU A 117 2.03 -15.42 -0.85
CA LEU A 117 1.23 -14.22 -0.63
C LEU A 117 1.30 -13.79 0.84
N LEU A 118 1.73 -12.55 1.10
CA LEU A 118 1.77 -11.95 2.44
C LEU A 118 0.40 -11.39 2.84
N SER A 119 -0.18 -10.58 1.97
CA SER A 119 -1.51 -9.99 2.17
C SER A 119 -2.11 -9.62 0.82
N GLU A 120 -3.44 -9.67 0.71
CA GLU A 120 -4.19 -9.13 -0.42
C GLU A 120 -5.25 -8.15 0.10
N GLU A 121 -5.28 -6.97 -0.50
CA GLU A 121 -6.16 -5.87 -0.11
C GLU A 121 -6.94 -5.35 -1.33
N ILE A 122 -8.15 -4.85 -1.09
CA ILE A 122 -8.96 -4.13 -2.06
C ILE A 122 -8.94 -2.65 -1.67
N TRP A 123 -8.33 -1.84 -2.52
CA TRP A 123 -8.23 -0.40 -2.34
C TRP A 123 -9.29 0.29 -3.19
N THR A 124 -10.12 1.12 -2.58
CA THR A 124 -11.12 1.92 -3.30
C THR A 124 -10.59 3.34 -3.50
N VAL A 125 -10.38 3.73 -4.75
CA VAL A 125 -9.87 5.05 -5.14
C VAL A 125 -10.96 5.82 -5.87
N ASP A 126 -11.29 7.00 -5.37
CA ASP A 126 -12.13 7.96 -6.08
C ASP A 126 -11.30 8.73 -7.11
N ARG A 127 -11.87 8.84 -8.31
CA ARG A 127 -11.40 9.71 -9.37
C ARG A 127 -12.60 10.46 -9.94
N CYS A 128 -12.67 11.77 -9.69
CA CYS A 128 -13.74 12.63 -10.22
C CYS A 128 -15.16 12.08 -9.92
N GLY A 129 -15.38 11.53 -8.72
CA GLY A 129 -16.66 10.94 -8.31
C GLY A 129 -16.87 9.48 -8.75
N VAL A 130 -15.93 8.90 -9.49
CA VAL A 130 -15.97 7.49 -9.91
C VAL A 130 -15.09 6.65 -8.99
N LYS A 131 -15.70 5.67 -8.32
CA LYS A 131 -15.01 4.75 -7.41
C LYS A 131 -14.41 3.57 -8.18
N ASN A 132 -13.09 3.50 -8.21
CA ASN A 132 -12.32 2.42 -8.84
C ASN A 132 -11.76 1.49 -7.76
N LYS A 133 -11.78 0.19 -8.01
CA LYS A 133 -11.25 -0.82 -7.08
C LYS A 133 -9.98 -1.43 -7.62
N TYR A 134 -8.93 -1.42 -6.80
CA TYR A 134 -7.65 -2.04 -7.08
C TYR A 134 -7.45 -3.25 -6.18
N ARG A 135 -7.10 -4.39 -6.77
CA ARG A 135 -6.59 -5.54 -6.03
C ARG A 135 -5.09 -5.36 -5.85
N VAL A 136 -4.65 -5.23 -4.61
CA VAL A 136 -3.26 -5.00 -4.22
C VAL A 136 -2.76 -6.24 -3.49
N ALA A 137 -1.83 -6.96 -4.11
CA ALA A 137 -1.20 -8.15 -3.53
C ALA A 137 0.25 -7.85 -3.10
N PHE A 138 0.56 -8.16 -1.85
CA PHE A 138 1.90 -8.12 -1.28
C PHE A 138 2.46 -9.53 -1.25
N ASN A 139 3.58 -9.78 -1.92
CA ASN A 139 4.17 -11.11 -2.03
C ASN A 139 5.54 -11.16 -1.33
N CYS A 140 5.84 -12.28 -0.68
CA CYS A 140 7.15 -12.61 -0.14
C CYS A 140 8.05 -13.17 -1.25
N ASN A 141 9.30 -12.73 -1.32
CA ASN A 141 10.30 -13.49 -2.06
C ASN A 141 10.68 -14.71 -1.21
N ASN A 142 10.35 -15.91 -1.68
CA ASN A 142 11.02 -17.11 -1.20
C ASN A 142 12.41 -17.09 -1.85
N ALA A 143 13.42 -16.79 -1.04
CA ALA A 143 14.82 -16.97 -1.38
C ALA A 143 15.27 -18.33 -0.87
#